data_AF-A0A3D8YV16-F1
#
_entry.id   AF-A0A3D8YV16-F1
#
_cell.length_a   1.000
_cell.length_b   1.000
_cell.length_c   1.000
_cell.angle_alpha   90.00
_cell.angle_beta   90.00
_cell.angle_gamma   90.00
#
_symmetry.space_group_name_H-M   'P 1'
#
loop_
_entity.id
_entity.type
_entity.pdbx_description
1 polymer ?
#
loop_
_entity_poly.entity_id
_entity_poly.type
_entity_poly.pdbx_seq_one_letter_code
_entity_poly.pdbx_strand_id
1 'polypeptide(L)' 'MKKICNQCQTEMIENCRVSVEGGMYGIKVIQKGKGVFNNVSAKPKAAVCPNCGYVAFYINEFRKFNKG' A
#
# COMPACT_ATOMS: atom_id res chain seq x y z
N MET A 1 -15.60 0.09 -1.02
CA MET A 1 -15.44 -0.30 -2.44
C MET A 1 -14.49 -1.47 -2.49
N LYS A 2 -14.85 -2.52 -3.22
CA LYS A 2 -14.00 -3.70 -3.46
C LYS A 2 -12.95 -3.35 -4.51
N LYS A 3 -11.70 -3.80 -4.34
CA LYS A 3 -10.65 -3.61 -5.36
C LYS A 3 -10.82 -4.60 -6.51
N ILE A 4 -10.73 -4.08 -7.72
CA ILE A 4 -10.80 -4.85 -8.97
C ILE A 4 -9.41 -4.89 -9.60
N CYS A 5 -8.96 -6.08 -10.02
CA CYS A 5 -7.67 -6.28 -10.64
C CYS A 5 -7.61 -5.56 -11.99
N ASN A 6 -6.61 -4.69 -12.19
CA ASN A 6 -6.43 -3.96 -13.46
C ASN A 6 -6.00 -4.86 -14.63
N GLN A 7 -5.45 -6.06 -14.36
CA GLN A 7 -4.99 -6.99 -15.39
C GLN A 7 -6.13 -7.88 -15.94
N CYS A 8 -6.99 -8.41 -15.07
CA CYS A 8 -8.01 -9.40 -15.46
C CYS A 8 -9.42 -9.12 -14.96
N GLN A 9 -9.65 -7.96 -14.34
CA GLN A 9 -10.96 -7.50 -13.86
C GLN A 9 -11.61 -8.36 -12.75
N THR A 10 -10.87 -9.31 -12.17
CA THR A 10 -11.34 -10.10 -11.01
C THR A 10 -11.31 -9.27 -9.72
N GLU A 11 -12.30 -9.48 -8.85
CA GLU A 11 -12.29 -8.95 -7.48
C GLU A 11 -11.06 -9.45 -6.70
N MET A 12 -10.37 -8.54 -6.03
CA MET A 12 -9.12 -8.83 -5.32
C MET A 12 -9.35 -9.14 -3.85
N ILE A 13 -8.51 -9.98 -3.27
CA ILE A 13 -8.44 -10.21 -1.82
C ILE A 13 -7.72 -9.01 -1.21
N GLU A 14 -8.40 -8.25 -0.35
CA GLU A 14 -7.87 -7.03 0.28
C GLU A 14 -7.31 -7.26 1.69
N ASN A 15 -6.67 -6.23 2.24
CA ASN A 15 -6.12 -6.20 3.61
C ASN A 15 -5.00 -7.22 3.88
N CYS A 16 -4.30 -7.68 2.85
CA CYS A 16 -3.11 -8.50 3.03
C CYS A 16 -2.00 -7.65 3.69
N ARG A 17 -1.31 -8.26 4.66
CA ARG A 17 -0.14 -7.64 5.32
C ARG A 17 1.10 -7.82 4.45
N VAL A 18 1.91 -6.77 4.36
CA VAL A 18 3.21 -6.81 3.68
C VAL A 18 4.32 -6.91 4.72
N SER A 19 5.14 -7.95 4.61
CA SER A 19 6.32 -8.19 5.45
C SER A 19 7.51 -8.55 4.58
N VAL A 20 8.71 -8.29 5.11
CA VAL A 20 9.96 -8.77 4.51
C VAL A 20 10.28 -10.12 5.15
N GLU A 21 10.56 -11.15 4.34
CA GLU A 21 10.94 -12.47 4.83
C GLU A 21 12.22 -12.40 5.67
N GLY A 22 12.27 -13.11 6.80
CA GLY A 22 13.38 -13.02 7.76
C GLY A 22 13.48 -11.69 8.53
N GLY A 23 12.61 -10.71 8.23
CA GLY A 23 12.55 -9.42 8.91
C GLY A 23 11.44 -9.34 9.94
N MET A 24 11.70 -8.69 11.08
CA MET A 24 10.65 -8.36 12.05
C MET A 24 9.80 -7.14 11.63
N TYR A 25 10.18 -6.45 10.55
CA TYR A 25 9.58 -5.20 10.10
C TYR A 25 8.91 -5.36 8.73
N GLY A 26 7.86 -4.57 8.49
CA GLY A 26 7.24 -4.42 7.16
C GLY A 26 7.79 -3.22 6.41
N ILE A 27 7.36 -3.03 5.16
CA ILE A 27 7.72 -1.85 4.37
C ILE A 27 6.98 -0.59 4.86
N LYS A 28 7.58 0.59 4.67
CA LYS A 28 7.00 1.91 5.00
C LYS A 28 7.23 2.86 3.84
N VAL A 29 6.19 3.58 3.42
CA VAL A 29 6.27 4.63 2.41
C VAL A 29 6.42 5.97 3.11
N ILE A 30 7.32 6.83 2.63
CA ILE A 30 7.64 8.13 3.23
C ILE A 30 7.59 9.22 2.15
N GLN A 31 6.83 10.29 2.39
CA GLN A 31 6.87 11.53 1.61
C GLN A 31 7.62 12.60 2.42
N LYS A 32 8.69 13.14 1.83
CA LYS A 32 9.42 14.27 2.43
C LYS A 32 8.57 15.54 2.34
N GLY A 33 8.39 16.23 3.46
CA GLY A 33 7.70 17.54 3.49
C GLY A 33 8.67 18.70 3.29
N LYS A 34 8.13 19.92 3.17
CA LYS A 34 8.91 21.16 3.25
C LYS A 34 9.24 21.43 4.73
N GLY A 35 10.52 21.36 5.13
CA GLY A 35 10.99 21.58 6.49
C GLY A 35 11.35 20.30 7.27
N VAL A 36 12.08 20.47 8.39
CA VAL A 36 12.78 19.38 9.11
C VAL A 36 11.85 18.34 9.76
N PHE A 37 10.58 18.69 10.04
CA PHE A 37 9.63 17.82 10.75
C PHE A 37 8.34 17.48 9.99
N ASN A 38 8.25 17.81 8.70
CA ASN A 38 7.00 17.69 7.93
C ASN A 38 6.86 16.39 7.13
N ASN A 39 7.61 15.34 7.48
CA ASN A 39 7.54 14.06 6.78
C ASN A 39 6.23 13.33 7.10
N VAL A 40 5.61 12.77 6.07
CA VAL A 40 4.46 11.87 6.21
C VAL A 40 4.93 10.46 5.93
N SER A 41 4.50 9.50 6.73
CA SER A 41 4.76 8.08 6.46
C SER A 41 3.59 7.19 6.83
N ALA A 42 3.49 6.05 6.14
CA ALA A 42 2.48 5.04 6.39
C ALA A 42 2.96 3.66 5.96
N LYS A 43 2.36 2.61 6.54
CA LYS A 43 2.59 1.22 6.13
C LYS A 43 1.56 0.85 5.06
N PRO A 44 1.96 0.43 3.86
CA PRO A 44 1.03 -0.02 2.86
C PRO A 44 0.42 -1.38 3.25
N LYS A 45 -0.79 -1.61 2.76
CA LYS A 45 -1.44 -2.92 2.65
C LYS A 45 -1.28 -3.43 1.22
N ALA A 46 -1.55 -4.71 1.03
CA ALA A 46 -1.63 -5.32 -0.29
C ALA A 46 -3.03 -5.85 -0.59
N ALA A 47 -3.39 -5.85 -1.86
CA ALA A 47 -4.46 -6.65 -2.40
C ALA A 47 -3.89 -7.61 -3.45
N VAL A 48 -4.34 -8.86 -3.43
CA VAL A 48 -3.86 -9.90 -4.35
C VAL A 48 -5.01 -10.38 -5.22
N CYS A 49 -4.78 -10.43 -6.52
CA CYS A 49 -5.73 -11.03 -7.45
C CYS A 49 -5.65 -12.56 -7.34
N PRO A 50 -6.74 -13.25 -6.99
CA PRO A 50 -6.73 -14.71 -6.88
C PRO A 50 -6.68 -15.41 -8.24
N ASN A 51 -6.94 -14.70 -9.34
CA ASN A 51 -7.00 -15.26 -10.68
C ASN A 51 -5.66 -15.18 -11.42
N CYS A 52 -5.00 -14.01 -11.43
CA CYS A 52 -3.76 -13.80 -12.19
C CYS A 52 -2.52 -13.50 -11.32
N GLY A 53 -2.66 -13.46 -10.00
CA GLY A 53 -1.53 -13.21 -9.08
C GLY A 53 -1.05 -11.76 -9.00
N TYR A 54 -1.67 -10.82 -9.73
CA TYR A 54 -1.33 -9.40 -9.64
C TYR A 54 -1.46 -8.88 -8.19
N VAL A 55 -0.45 -8.16 -7.72
CA VAL A 55 -0.41 -7.57 -6.38
C VAL A 55 -0.46 -6.05 -6.48
N ALA A 56 -1.39 -5.44 -5.77
CA ALA A 56 -1.51 -3.99 -5.66
C ALA A 56 -1.19 -3.53 -4.23
N PHE A 57 -0.22 -2.63 -4.07
CA PHE A 57 0.02 -1.96 -2.79
C PHE A 57 -0.84 -0.70 -2.67
N TYR A 58 -1.38 -0.44 -1.48
CA TYR A 58 -2.20 0.75 -1.21
C TYR A 58 -2.11 1.19 0.25
N ILE A 59 -2.43 2.46 0.51
CA ILE A 59 -2.44 3.05 1.86
C ILE A 59 -3.85 3.54 2.16
N ASN A 60 -4.40 3.20 3.32
CA ASN A 60 -5.77 3.63 3.70
C ASN A 60 -5.80 5.15 3.95
N GLU A 61 -4.86 5.66 4.74
CA GLU A 61 -4.68 7.07 5.05
C GLU A 61 -3.88 7.84 3.97
N PHE A 62 -4.04 7.48 2.69
CA PHE A 62 -3.28 8.07 1.57
C PHE A 62 -3.48 9.59 1.48
N ARG A 63 -4.58 10.14 1.99
CA ARG A 63 -4.83 11.60 2.04
C ARG A 63 -3.77 12.38 2.82
N LYS A 64 -3.01 11.71 3.70
CA LYS A 64 -1.86 12.33 4.38
C LYS A 64 -0.73 12.64 3.39
N PHE A 65 -0.63 11.88 2.30
CA PHE A 65 0.35 12.04 1.22
C PHE A 65 -0.14 13.06 0.19
N ASN A 66 -0.32 14.31 0.60
CA ASN A 66 -0.62 15.42 -0.31
C ASN A 66 -0.36 16.78 0.37
N LYS A 67 0.79 16.92 1.03
CA LYS A 67 1.26 18.22 1.54
C LYS A 67 2.16 18.88 0.49
N GLY A 68 1.56 19.31 -0.63
CA GLY A 68 2.20 20.16 -1.64
C GLY A 68 2.12 21.62 -1.26
#